data_AF-A0A956JWF6-F1
#
_entry.id   AF-A0A956JWF6-F1
#
_cell.length_a   1.000
_cell.length_b   1.000
_cell.length_c   1.000
_cell.angle_alpha   90.00
_cell.angle_beta   90.00
_cell.angle_gamma   90.00
#
_symmetry.space_group_name_H-M   'P 1'
#
loop_
_entity.id
_entity.type
_entity.pdbx_description
1 polymer ?
#
loop_
_entity_poly.entity_id
_entity_poly.type
_entity_poly.pdbx_seq_one_letter_code
_entity_poly.pdbx_strand_id
1 'polypeptide(L)'
;MTTVAAAIAANKPYVKIPAGTYNESLLPVRSTSLIGVGNVVLTGQGTSPAVSPEGAFPAVSVVLQGVSIEGGGGGGVSCSPVLGAVKLTIVESTIKLNAGVGVFAGGGFCELTLRRSRVLSNLGGGVQALDTYTITNNLIAANGSSQSAVGGASLMASSLSTFTNNTVVSNTAKAAAGSAGGIACMGTQPTLYNNIVWGNGGGAIATCTLMSSNIQTSTPGATNHGADCSLDVLTFLPLASSQCADAGDSSAPGVGAIDLSGAARVQGAKVDMGAFEVK
;
A
#
# COMPACT_ATOMS: atom_id res chain seq x y z
N MET A 1 -0.88 -6.23 -31.03
CA MET A 1 -1.54 -6.82 -29.84
C MET A 1 -2.73 -5.96 -29.49
N THR A 2 -3.85 -6.54 -29.06
CA THR A 2 -4.96 -5.77 -28.48
C THR A 2 -4.45 -5.07 -27.21
N THR A 3 -4.73 -3.78 -27.04
CA THR A 3 -4.32 -3.06 -25.83
C THR A 3 -5.15 -3.52 -24.63
N VAL A 4 -4.67 -3.28 -23.41
CA VAL A 4 -5.40 -3.58 -22.17
C VAL A 4 -6.68 -2.74 -22.11
N ALA A 5 -6.62 -1.46 -22.52
CA ALA A 5 -7.81 -0.61 -22.56
C ALA A 5 -8.89 -1.17 -23.51
N ALA A 6 -8.50 -1.67 -24.69
CA ALA A 6 -9.44 -2.30 -25.62
C ALA A 6 -10.06 -3.58 -25.02
N ALA A 7 -9.31 -4.36 -24.23
CA ALA A 7 -9.83 -5.53 -23.54
C ALA A 7 -10.82 -5.17 -22.41
N ILE A 8 -10.58 -4.06 -21.69
CA ILE A 8 -11.50 -3.50 -20.69
C ILE A 8 -12.79 -3.00 -21.36
N ALA A 9 -12.66 -2.26 -22.47
CA ALA A 9 -13.81 -1.72 -23.22
C ALA A 9 -14.73 -2.82 -23.78
N ALA A 10 -14.17 -4.02 -24.02
CA ALA A 10 -14.94 -5.21 -24.41
C ALA A 10 -15.74 -5.84 -23.24
N ASN A 11 -15.77 -5.21 -22.06
CA ASN A 11 -16.53 -5.63 -20.88
C ASN A 11 -16.16 -7.04 -20.40
N LYS A 12 -14.90 -7.42 -20.53
CA LYS A 12 -14.42 -8.71 -20.03
C LYS A 12 -14.32 -8.65 -18.50
N PRO A 13 -14.92 -9.60 -17.77
CA PRO A 13 -14.77 -9.67 -16.32
C PRO A 13 -13.33 -10.01 -15.90
N TYR A 14 -12.56 -10.65 -16.79
CA TYR A 14 -11.16 -11.00 -16.59
C TYR A 14 -10.34 -10.64 -17.83
N VAL A 15 -9.21 -9.96 -17.60
CA VAL A 15 -8.21 -9.64 -18.62
C VAL A 15 -6.87 -10.20 -18.15
N LYS A 16 -6.42 -11.28 -18.78
CA LYS A 16 -5.04 -11.77 -18.62
C LYS A 16 -4.14 -10.90 -19.48
N ILE A 17 -3.16 -10.26 -18.84
CA ILE A 17 -2.21 -9.37 -19.51
C ILE A 17 -0.90 -10.15 -19.65
N PRO A 18 -0.46 -10.47 -20.88
CA PRO A 18 0.82 -11.13 -21.08
C PRO A 18 1.97 -10.19 -20.72
N ALA A 19 3.16 -10.75 -20.49
CA ALA A 19 4.36 -9.96 -20.22
C ALA A 19 4.60 -8.89 -21.30
N GLY A 20 4.96 -7.69 -20.88
CA GLY A 20 5.13 -6.55 -21.76
C GLY A 20 4.92 -5.22 -21.04
N THR A 21 5.24 -4.13 -21.74
CA THR A 21 5.01 -2.75 -21.29
C THR A 21 3.84 -2.15 -22.07
N TYR A 22 2.87 -1.62 -21.34
CA TYR A 22 1.63 -1.07 -21.86
C TYR A 22 1.54 0.40 -21.47
N ASN A 23 1.75 1.28 -22.45
CA ASN A 23 1.70 2.72 -22.24
C ASN A 23 0.29 3.25 -22.52
N GLU A 24 -0.61 3.06 -21.57
CA GLU A 24 -2.01 3.45 -21.67
C GLU A 24 -2.58 3.72 -20.26
N SER A 25 -3.38 4.77 -20.14
CA SER A 25 -4.15 5.04 -18.92
C SER A 25 -5.42 4.19 -18.94
N LEU A 26 -5.62 3.40 -17.89
CA LEU A 26 -6.75 2.48 -17.77
C LEU A 26 -7.88 3.13 -16.96
N LEU A 27 -9.08 3.17 -17.54
CA LEU A 27 -10.30 3.68 -16.92
C LEU A 27 -11.38 2.59 -16.85
N PRO A 28 -11.27 1.62 -15.93
CA PRO A 28 -12.34 0.64 -15.76
C PRO A 28 -13.61 1.32 -15.23
N VAL A 29 -14.66 1.31 -16.04
CA VAL A 29 -16.02 1.78 -15.69
C VAL A 29 -16.98 0.63 -15.35
N ARG A 30 -16.47 -0.61 -15.33
CA ARG A 30 -17.19 -1.83 -14.98
C ARG A 30 -16.28 -2.76 -14.19
N SER A 31 -16.89 -3.70 -13.48
CA SER A 31 -16.13 -4.68 -12.71
C SER A 31 -15.24 -5.53 -13.61
N THR A 32 -13.95 -5.57 -13.30
CA THR A 32 -12.95 -6.31 -14.08
C THR A 32 -11.75 -6.71 -13.22
N SER A 33 -11.12 -7.83 -13.55
CA SER A 33 -9.86 -8.28 -12.95
C SER A 33 -8.75 -8.25 -13.99
N LEU A 34 -7.72 -7.45 -13.74
CA LEU A 34 -6.51 -7.33 -14.54
C LEU A 34 -5.43 -8.21 -13.90
N ILE A 35 -5.09 -9.32 -14.58
CA ILE A 35 -4.18 -10.34 -14.05
C ILE A 35 -2.93 -10.37 -14.92
N GLY A 36 -1.83 -9.89 -14.38
CA GLY A 36 -0.52 -9.96 -15.03
C GLY A 36 0.02 -11.38 -15.07
N VAL A 37 0.60 -11.77 -16.21
CA VAL A 37 1.27 -13.06 -16.41
C VAL A 37 2.71 -12.80 -16.80
N GLY A 38 3.64 -13.00 -15.86
CA GLY A 38 5.04 -12.63 -16.01
C GLY A 38 5.29 -11.15 -15.72
N ASN A 39 6.23 -10.53 -16.42
CA ASN A 39 6.61 -9.14 -16.20
C ASN A 39 5.67 -8.19 -16.96
N VAL A 40 4.54 -7.84 -16.34
CA VAL A 40 3.60 -6.85 -16.87
C VAL A 40 3.89 -5.48 -16.29
N VAL A 41 4.09 -4.48 -17.14
CA VAL A 41 4.29 -3.08 -16.76
C VAL A 41 3.19 -2.22 -17.38
N LEU A 42 2.40 -1.55 -16.55
CA LEU A 42 1.41 -0.56 -16.96
C LEU A 42 1.98 0.83 -16.70
N THR A 43 2.08 1.66 -17.73
CA THR A 43 2.54 3.04 -17.60
C THR A 43 1.44 4.02 -17.95
N GLY A 44 1.23 5.02 -17.10
CA GLY A 44 0.26 6.08 -17.35
C GLY A 44 0.74 7.01 -18.46
N GLN A 45 -0.21 7.63 -19.17
CA GLN A 45 0.11 8.66 -20.16
C GLN A 45 -0.02 10.07 -19.58
N GLY A 46 0.98 10.91 -19.86
CA GLY A 46 0.98 12.31 -19.48
C GLY A 46 0.93 12.51 -17.97
N THR A 47 0.04 13.38 -17.51
CA THR A 47 -0.14 13.74 -16.09
C THR A 47 -1.19 12.89 -15.37
N SER A 48 -1.80 11.92 -16.06
CA SER A 48 -2.85 11.07 -15.50
C SER A 48 -2.28 9.87 -14.74
N PRO A 49 -3.03 9.30 -13.79
CA PRO A 49 -2.71 8.01 -13.20
C PRO A 49 -2.73 6.88 -14.24
N ALA A 50 -1.94 5.83 -14.02
CA ALA A 50 -1.91 4.67 -14.90
C ALA A 50 -3.22 3.85 -14.83
N VAL A 51 -3.82 3.75 -13.64
CA VAL A 51 -5.12 3.12 -13.44
C VAL A 51 -6.01 4.04 -12.62
N SER A 52 -7.16 4.41 -13.15
CA SER A 52 -8.13 5.26 -12.46
C SER A 52 -9.53 4.66 -12.62
N PRO A 53 -9.92 3.69 -11.76
CA PRO A 53 -11.27 3.16 -11.80
C PRO A 53 -12.27 4.27 -11.50
N GLU A 54 -13.26 4.41 -12.38
CA GLU A 54 -14.33 5.36 -12.20
C GLU A 54 -15.55 4.65 -11.62
N GLY A 55 -16.23 5.33 -10.72
CA GLY A 55 -17.49 4.85 -10.21
C GLY A 55 -18.56 4.95 -11.29
N ALA A 56 -19.36 3.90 -11.39
CA ALA A 56 -20.59 3.86 -12.17
C ALA A 56 -21.71 3.30 -11.29
N PHE A 57 -22.95 3.38 -11.79
CA PHE A 57 -24.06 2.60 -11.25
C PHE A 57 -24.34 1.44 -12.21
N PRO A 58 -24.25 0.16 -11.76
CA PRO A 58 -24.00 -0.32 -10.39
C PRO A 58 -22.53 -0.19 -9.95
N ALA A 59 -22.27 -0.41 -8.65
CA ALA A 59 -20.94 -0.39 -8.05
C ALA A 59 -19.90 -1.22 -8.85
N VAL A 60 -18.69 -0.68 -8.95
CA VAL A 60 -17.60 -1.23 -9.76
C VAL A 60 -16.58 -1.94 -8.87
N SER A 61 -16.13 -3.13 -9.25
CA SER A 61 -15.04 -3.84 -8.56
C SER A 61 -13.85 -4.06 -9.50
N VAL A 62 -12.70 -3.49 -9.16
CA VAL A 62 -11.47 -3.62 -9.94
C VAL A 62 -10.43 -4.37 -9.15
N VAL A 63 -9.89 -5.44 -9.75
CA VAL A 63 -8.79 -6.21 -9.18
C VAL A 63 -7.54 -6.02 -10.05
N LEU A 64 -6.43 -5.62 -9.43
CA LEU A 64 -5.11 -5.58 -10.02
C LEU A 64 -4.27 -6.67 -9.35
N GLN A 65 -3.82 -7.67 -10.11
CA GLN A 65 -3.03 -8.76 -9.58
C GLN A 65 -1.79 -9.02 -10.42
N GLY A 66 -0.62 -9.09 -9.78
CA GLY A 66 0.62 -9.47 -10.47
C GLY A 66 1.09 -8.45 -11.51
N VAL A 67 0.78 -7.17 -11.32
CA VAL A 67 1.16 -6.10 -12.27
C VAL A 67 2.19 -5.14 -11.64
N SER A 68 3.06 -4.59 -12.48
CA SER A 68 3.89 -3.43 -12.15
C SER A 68 3.23 -2.17 -12.72
N ILE A 69 3.14 -1.11 -11.93
CA ILE A 69 2.52 0.17 -12.32
C ILE A 69 3.57 1.27 -12.09
N GLU A 70 3.98 1.95 -13.15
CA GLU A 70 5.06 2.94 -13.07
C GLU A 70 4.95 4.10 -14.06
N GLY A 71 5.70 5.18 -13.83
CA GLY A 71 5.83 6.28 -14.79
C GLY A 71 4.57 7.13 -14.99
N GLY A 72 3.56 7.01 -14.13
CA GLY A 72 2.43 7.95 -14.14
C GLY A 72 2.90 9.35 -13.76
N GLY A 73 2.66 10.34 -14.63
CA GLY A 73 2.95 11.75 -14.31
C GLY A 73 2.00 12.33 -13.26
N GLY A 74 0.88 11.63 -12.98
CA GLY A 74 0.06 11.78 -11.78
C GLY A 74 0.41 10.71 -10.76
N GLY A 75 -0.57 10.00 -10.22
CA GLY A 75 -0.33 8.83 -9.34
C GLY A 75 -0.08 7.52 -10.09
N GLY A 76 0.14 6.43 -9.35
CA GLY A 76 0.13 5.09 -9.95
C GLY A 76 -1.31 4.60 -10.17
N VAL A 77 -2.04 4.46 -9.06
CA VAL A 77 -3.46 4.10 -9.03
C VAL A 77 -4.24 5.19 -8.31
N SER A 78 -5.34 5.66 -8.90
CA SER A 78 -6.19 6.69 -8.31
C SER A 78 -7.65 6.29 -8.34
N CYS A 79 -8.21 6.01 -7.18
CA CYS A 79 -9.63 5.71 -7.00
C CYS A 79 -10.30 6.91 -6.33
N SER A 80 -11.03 7.69 -7.13
CA SER A 80 -11.75 8.88 -6.69
C SER A 80 -13.12 8.98 -7.37
N PRO A 81 -14.01 7.99 -7.17
CA PRO A 81 -15.28 7.97 -7.90
C PRO A 81 -16.14 9.18 -7.56
N VAL A 82 -16.73 9.78 -8.59
CA VAL A 82 -17.72 10.87 -8.43
C VAL A 82 -19.11 10.29 -8.13
N LEU A 83 -19.43 9.11 -8.67
CA LEU A 83 -20.72 8.46 -8.55
C LEU A 83 -20.55 6.95 -8.34
N GLY A 84 -21.26 6.38 -7.37
CA GLY A 84 -21.25 4.93 -7.13
C GLY A 84 -19.99 4.44 -6.42
N ALA A 85 -20.13 3.31 -5.71
CA ALA A 85 -19.02 2.72 -4.96
C ALA A 85 -18.04 1.97 -5.86
N VAL A 86 -16.74 2.13 -5.56
CA VAL A 86 -15.66 1.38 -6.19
C VAL A 86 -14.99 0.50 -5.14
N LYS A 87 -14.87 -0.79 -5.43
CA LYS A 87 -14.03 -1.72 -4.67
C LYS A 87 -12.74 -1.95 -5.42
N LEU A 88 -11.65 -1.33 -4.97
CA LEU A 88 -10.33 -1.46 -5.56
C LEU A 88 -9.52 -2.49 -4.77
N THR A 89 -9.13 -3.58 -5.42
CA THR A 89 -8.27 -4.62 -4.85
C THR A 89 -6.94 -4.67 -5.60
N ILE A 90 -5.84 -4.51 -4.89
CA ILE A 90 -4.47 -4.58 -5.42
C ILE A 90 -3.73 -5.68 -4.66
N VAL A 91 -3.22 -6.68 -5.39
CA VAL A 91 -2.62 -7.88 -4.82
C VAL A 91 -1.33 -8.21 -5.58
N GLU A 92 -0.26 -8.59 -4.87
CA GLU A 92 0.95 -9.12 -5.51
C GLU A 92 1.49 -8.19 -6.61
N SER A 93 1.32 -6.88 -6.41
CA SER A 93 1.61 -5.87 -7.42
C SER A 93 2.72 -4.94 -6.94
N THR A 94 3.39 -4.28 -7.89
CA THR A 94 4.41 -3.26 -7.60
C THR A 94 3.95 -1.93 -8.15
N ILE A 95 3.91 -0.89 -7.33
CA ILE A 95 3.52 0.47 -7.71
C ILE A 95 4.69 1.38 -7.41
N LYS A 96 5.38 1.87 -8.44
CA LYS A 96 6.65 2.57 -8.25
C LYS A 96 6.91 3.69 -9.23
N LEU A 97 7.82 4.59 -8.88
CA LEU A 97 8.35 5.62 -9.80
C LEU A 97 7.24 6.47 -10.45
N ASN A 98 6.16 6.75 -9.73
CA ASN A 98 5.13 7.70 -10.16
C ASN A 98 5.44 9.09 -9.59
N ALA A 99 5.08 10.16 -10.32
CA ALA A 99 5.36 11.53 -9.90
C ALA A 99 4.49 11.98 -8.71
N GLY A 100 3.28 11.45 -8.62
CA GLY A 100 2.31 11.65 -7.54
C GLY A 100 2.32 10.52 -6.51
N VAL A 101 1.20 10.36 -5.81
CA VAL A 101 1.03 9.27 -4.83
C VAL A 101 0.95 7.93 -5.56
N GLY A 102 1.61 6.90 -5.03
CA GLY A 102 1.54 5.55 -5.60
C GLY A 102 0.12 5.02 -5.67
N VAL A 103 -0.59 4.99 -4.55
CA VAL A 103 -1.99 4.58 -4.46
C VAL A 103 -2.82 5.65 -3.75
N PHE A 104 -3.78 6.23 -4.45
CA PHE A 104 -4.80 7.12 -3.89
C PHE A 104 -6.15 6.41 -3.87
N ALA A 105 -6.80 6.37 -2.71
CA ALA A 105 -8.17 5.89 -2.53
C ALA A 105 -8.94 6.87 -1.65
N GLY A 106 -9.85 7.63 -2.24
CA GLY A 106 -10.65 8.63 -1.55
C GLY A 106 -11.82 9.12 -2.40
N GLY A 107 -12.43 10.24 -2.02
CA GLY A 107 -13.54 10.83 -2.76
C GLY A 107 -14.92 10.32 -2.36
N GLY A 108 -15.03 9.57 -1.26
CA GLY A 108 -16.27 9.29 -0.55
C GLY A 108 -16.90 7.92 -0.83
N PHE A 109 -16.36 7.14 -1.76
CA PHE A 109 -16.91 5.81 -2.11
C PHE A 109 -15.87 4.81 -2.63
N CYS A 110 -14.58 4.95 -2.26
CA CYS A 110 -13.56 3.97 -2.62
C CYS A 110 -13.24 3.01 -1.45
N GLU A 111 -13.59 1.73 -1.58
CA GLU A 111 -13.13 0.67 -0.68
C GLU A 111 -11.81 0.08 -1.20
N LEU A 112 -10.71 0.30 -0.48
CA LEU A 112 -9.38 -0.18 -0.88
C LEU A 112 -9.01 -1.49 -0.16
N THR A 113 -8.62 -2.51 -0.91
CA THR A 113 -7.83 -3.64 -0.40
C THR A 113 -6.46 -3.62 -1.06
N LEU A 114 -5.40 -3.41 -0.28
CA LEU A 114 -4.01 -3.47 -0.76
C LEU A 114 -3.27 -4.54 0.03
N ARG A 115 -2.83 -5.61 -0.63
CA ARG A 115 -2.14 -6.70 0.05
C ARG A 115 -1.00 -7.31 -0.73
N ARG A 116 0.02 -7.81 0.00
CA ARG A 116 1.20 -8.46 -0.59
C ARG A 116 1.79 -7.67 -1.75
N SER A 117 1.81 -6.34 -1.62
CA SER A 117 2.24 -5.44 -2.69
C SER A 117 3.43 -4.60 -2.25
N ARG A 118 4.12 -4.03 -3.24
CA ARG A 118 5.25 -3.14 -3.04
C ARG A 118 4.89 -1.75 -3.55
N VAL A 119 4.98 -0.73 -2.71
CA VAL A 119 4.76 0.67 -3.07
C VAL A 119 6.07 1.41 -2.86
N LEU A 120 6.77 1.74 -3.96
CA LEU A 120 8.19 2.10 -3.91
C LEU A 120 8.50 3.40 -4.66
N SER A 121 9.27 4.31 -4.07
CA SER A 121 9.86 5.42 -4.83
C SER A 121 8.87 6.28 -5.62
N ASN A 122 7.65 6.48 -5.10
CA ASN A 122 6.68 7.40 -5.67
C ASN A 122 6.92 8.80 -5.09
N LEU A 123 7.14 9.79 -5.95
CA LEU A 123 7.61 11.12 -5.54
C LEU A 123 6.58 11.89 -4.70
N GLY A 124 5.28 11.69 -4.95
CA GLY A 124 4.20 12.33 -4.21
C GLY A 124 3.80 11.64 -2.91
N GLY A 125 4.36 10.45 -2.64
CA GLY A 125 4.07 9.63 -1.46
C GLY A 125 3.62 8.21 -1.81
N GLY A 126 3.54 7.32 -0.82
CA GLY A 126 3.22 5.92 -1.03
C GLY A 126 1.73 5.68 -1.20
N VAL A 127 1.00 5.71 -0.09
CA VAL A 127 -0.44 5.40 -0.03
C VAL A 127 -1.20 6.53 0.64
N GLN A 128 -2.28 6.99 0.03
CA GLN A 128 -3.26 7.88 0.65
C GLN A 128 -4.63 7.22 0.62
N ALA A 129 -5.12 6.80 1.78
CA ALA A 129 -6.40 6.12 1.94
C ALA A 129 -7.32 6.96 2.84
N LEU A 130 -8.28 7.63 2.21
CA LEU A 130 -9.21 8.57 2.85
C LEU A 130 -10.59 7.95 3.15
N ASP A 131 -10.89 6.80 2.54
CA ASP A 131 -12.13 6.05 2.72
C ASP A 131 -11.86 4.73 3.49
N THR A 132 -12.72 3.71 3.36
CA THR A 132 -12.49 2.40 4.02
C THR A 132 -11.35 1.63 3.35
N TYR A 133 -10.44 1.08 4.15
CA TYR A 133 -9.29 0.35 3.63
C TYR A 133 -8.92 -0.91 4.42
N THR A 134 -8.36 -1.90 3.74
CA THR A 134 -7.64 -3.03 4.33
C THR A 134 -6.27 -3.09 3.67
N ILE A 135 -5.23 -2.71 4.42
CA ILE A 135 -3.86 -2.61 3.93
C ILE A 135 -3.00 -3.59 4.72
N THR A 136 -2.57 -4.69 4.10
CA THR A 136 -1.93 -5.82 4.81
C THR A 136 -0.72 -6.43 4.08
N ASN A 137 0.33 -6.79 4.81
CA ASN A 137 1.50 -7.49 4.26
C ASN A 137 2.15 -6.75 3.08
N ASN A 138 2.25 -5.41 3.16
CA ASN A 138 2.86 -4.60 2.11
C ASN A 138 4.21 -4.01 2.54
N LEU A 139 5.10 -3.85 1.56
CA LEU A 139 6.30 -3.04 1.69
C LEU A 139 6.02 -1.66 1.08
N ILE A 140 6.05 -0.62 1.91
CA ILE A 140 5.86 0.78 1.53
C ILE A 140 7.17 1.51 1.82
N ALA A 141 8.00 1.70 0.78
CA ALA A 141 9.38 2.13 0.98
C ALA A 141 9.83 3.25 0.05
N ALA A 142 10.70 4.12 0.56
CA ALA A 142 11.36 5.17 -0.21
C ALA A 142 10.42 6.11 -0.96
N ASN A 143 9.18 6.30 -0.48
CA ASN A 143 8.22 7.21 -1.10
C ASN A 143 8.30 8.63 -0.52
N GLY A 144 7.80 9.58 -1.31
CA GLY A 144 7.71 10.98 -0.94
C GLY A 144 9.01 11.76 -1.10
N SER A 145 8.98 13.01 -0.68
CA SER A 145 10.08 13.97 -0.72
C SER A 145 9.92 15.00 0.40
N SER A 146 10.89 15.90 0.57
CA SER A 146 10.77 16.99 1.56
C SER A 146 9.67 18.01 1.21
N GLN A 147 9.08 17.90 0.02
CA GLN A 147 7.97 18.72 -0.45
C GLN A 147 6.63 17.97 -0.49
N SER A 148 6.62 16.64 -0.39
CA SER A 148 5.37 15.86 -0.46
C SER A 148 4.55 15.98 0.82
N ALA A 149 3.23 16.02 0.68
CA ALA A 149 2.30 15.98 1.81
C ALA A 149 2.14 14.57 2.40
N VAL A 150 2.42 13.54 1.59
CA VAL A 150 2.35 12.13 1.97
C VAL A 150 3.77 11.55 1.91
N GLY A 151 4.18 10.88 2.99
CA GLY A 151 5.39 10.06 3.04
C GLY A 151 5.06 8.64 2.61
N GLY A 152 5.09 7.70 3.55
CA GLY A 152 4.74 6.29 3.34
C GLY A 152 3.23 6.12 3.22
N ALA A 153 2.49 6.46 4.27
CA ALA A 153 1.03 6.32 4.31
C ALA A 153 0.34 7.53 4.98
N SER A 154 -0.78 7.96 4.39
CA SER A 154 -1.72 8.93 4.98
C SER A 154 -3.10 8.28 5.05
N LEU A 155 -3.62 8.10 6.27
CA LEU A 155 -4.76 7.25 6.55
C LEU A 155 -5.86 8.03 7.27
N MET A 156 -7.05 8.11 6.69
CA MET A 156 -8.24 8.59 7.41
C MET A 156 -8.97 7.40 8.01
N ALA A 157 -9.11 7.34 9.32
CA ALA A 157 -9.70 6.17 9.95
C ALA A 157 -11.21 6.06 9.67
N SER A 158 -11.64 4.83 9.43
CA SER A 158 -13.01 4.37 9.63
C SER A 158 -12.99 3.21 10.62
N SER A 159 -14.13 2.87 11.22
CA SER A 159 -14.24 1.73 12.14
C SER A 159 -14.01 0.37 11.45
N LEU A 160 -14.05 0.33 10.12
CA LEU A 160 -13.85 -0.87 9.31
C LEU A 160 -12.45 -0.96 8.73
N SER A 161 -11.64 0.10 8.88
CA SER A 161 -10.32 0.16 8.27
C SER A 161 -9.26 -0.57 9.08
N THR A 162 -8.38 -1.31 8.41
CA THR A 162 -7.27 -2.04 9.03
C THR A 162 -5.94 -1.76 8.32
N PHE A 163 -4.88 -1.60 9.10
CA PHE A 163 -3.51 -1.44 8.64
C PHE A 163 -2.59 -2.33 9.47
N THR A 164 -2.27 -3.51 8.92
CA THR A 164 -1.67 -4.59 9.70
C THR A 164 -0.51 -5.25 8.96
N ASN A 165 0.58 -5.56 9.67
CA ASN A 165 1.71 -6.29 9.10
C ASN A 165 2.31 -5.62 7.86
N ASN A 166 2.44 -4.29 7.87
CA ASN A 166 3.14 -3.56 6.81
C ASN A 166 4.54 -3.13 7.28
N THR A 167 5.48 -3.09 6.34
CA THR A 167 6.81 -2.48 6.55
C THR A 167 6.81 -1.11 5.86
N VAL A 168 6.87 -0.04 6.63
CA VAL A 168 6.87 1.35 6.19
C VAL A 168 8.24 1.97 6.49
N VAL A 169 9.09 2.05 5.47
CA VAL A 169 10.53 2.32 5.66
C VAL A 169 11.12 3.35 4.71
N SER A 170 12.02 4.19 5.20
CA SER A 170 12.78 5.16 4.37
C SER A 170 11.92 6.14 3.56
N ASN A 171 10.68 6.38 3.96
CA ASN A 171 9.81 7.36 3.32
C ASN A 171 10.08 8.76 3.86
N THR A 172 9.81 9.80 3.07
CA THR A 172 10.03 11.20 3.44
C THR A 172 8.78 12.02 3.18
N ALA A 173 8.42 12.92 4.11
CA ALA A 173 7.39 13.91 3.90
C ALA A 173 7.87 15.30 4.33
N LYS A 174 7.17 16.34 3.89
CA LYS A 174 7.34 17.70 4.41
C LYS A 174 7.06 17.70 5.91
N ALA A 175 7.99 18.28 6.69
CA ALA A 175 7.78 18.51 8.11
C ALA A 175 6.66 19.54 8.32
N ALA A 176 5.48 19.07 8.70
CA ALA A 176 4.31 19.89 9.02
C ALA A 176 3.51 19.21 10.13
N ALA A 177 2.73 20.00 10.88
CA ALA A 177 1.86 19.46 11.92
C ALA A 177 0.87 18.45 11.33
N GLY A 178 0.80 17.26 11.93
CA GLY A 178 -0.06 16.15 11.45
C GLY A 178 0.47 15.41 10.23
N SER A 179 1.68 15.72 9.75
CA SER A 179 2.37 14.96 8.69
C SER A 179 3.47 14.09 9.28
N ALA A 180 3.75 12.96 8.64
CA ALA A 180 4.86 12.09 8.99
C ALA A 180 5.44 11.47 7.72
N GLY A 181 6.76 11.24 7.73
CA GLY A 181 7.44 10.47 6.71
C GLY A 181 6.94 9.03 6.67
N GLY A 182 6.72 8.39 7.82
CA GLY A 182 6.19 7.03 7.88
C GLY A 182 4.68 7.00 7.68
N ILE A 183 3.92 7.09 8.78
CA ILE A 183 2.45 6.98 8.77
C ILE A 183 1.82 8.20 9.44
N ALA A 184 0.91 8.88 8.74
CA ALA A 184 0.10 9.95 9.30
C ALA A 184 -1.38 9.53 9.34
N CYS A 185 -2.03 9.67 10.50
CA CYS A 185 -3.45 9.41 10.65
C CYS A 185 -4.27 10.71 10.70
N MET A 186 -5.48 10.69 10.14
CA MET A 186 -6.39 11.83 10.13
C MET A 186 -7.75 11.42 10.70
N GLY A 187 -8.35 12.33 11.47
CA GLY A 187 -9.65 12.09 12.10
C GLY A 187 -9.55 11.22 13.36
N THR A 188 -10.44 10.23 13.47
CA THR A 188 -10.37 9.23 14.55
C THR A 188 -9.04 8.47 14.46
N GLN A 189 -8.42 8.13 15.58
CA GLN A 189 -7.08 7.53 15.58
C GLN A 189 -7.24 6.01 15.34
N PRO A 190 -6.90 5.47 14.16
CA PRO A 190 -7.00 4.05 13.93
C PRO A 190 -5.92 3.33 14.75
N THR A 191 -6.23 2.12 15.18
CA THR A 191 -5.23 1.24 15.79
C THR A 191 -4.58 0.40 14.69
N LEU A 192 -3.26 0.50 14.57
CA LEU A 192 -2.46 -0.22 13.58
C LEU A 192 -1.68 -1.33 14.27
N TYR A 193 -1.61 -2.51 13.65
CA TYR A 193 -1.08 -3.72 14.30
C TYR A 193 0.14 -4.29 13.59
N ASN A 194 1.11 -4.78 14.36
CA ASN A 194 2.22 -5.56 13.83
C ASN A 194 3.01 -4.88 12.70
N ASN A 195 3.09 -3.55 12.68
CA ASN A 195 3.78 -2.83 11.61
C ASN A 195 5.24 -2.57 12.00
N ILE A 196 6.12 -2.46 11.00
CA ILE A 196 7.46 -1.88 11.17
C ILE A 196 7.45 -0.49 10.54
N VAL A 197 7.81 0.53 11.31
CA VAL A 197 7.88 1.92 10.86
C VAL A 197 9.25 2.50 11.19
N TRP A 198 10.17 2.46 10.21
CA TRP A 198 11.59 2.72 10.47
C TRP A 198 12.28 3.59 9.41
N GLY A 199 13.30 4.34 9.79
CA GLY A 199 14.13 5.13 8.87
C GLY A 199 13.40 6.25 8.13
N ASN A 200 12.22 6.70 8.58
CA ASN A 200 11.41 7.66 7.83
C ASN A 200 11.79 9.12 8.16
N GLY A 201 11.97 9.95 7.12
CA GLY A 201 12.29 11.38 7.22
C GLY A 201 11.04 12.25 7.40
N GLY A 202 11.07 13.20 8.35
CA GLY A 202 9.89 14.00 8.71
C GLY A 202 8.99 13.36 9.76
N GLY A 203 9.49 12.34 10.47
CA GLY A 203 8.81 11.66 11.57
C GLY A 203 8.32 10.26 11.20
N ALA A 204 8.40 9.32 12.15
CA ALA A 204 7.91 7.97 11.93
C ALA A 204 6.38 7.96 11.87
N ILE A 205 5.71 8.61 12.83
CA ILE A 205 4.26 8.53 13.02
C ILE A 205 3.69 9.87 13.45
N ALA A 206 2.52 10.22 12.92
CA ALA A 206 1.67 11.31 13.41
C ALA A 206 0.28 10.76 13.74
N THR A 207 -0.20 11.05 14.96
CA THR A 207 -1.59 10.84 15.46
C THR A 207 -2.19 9.42 15.39
N CYS A 208 -1.46 8.41 14.89
CA CYS A 208 -1.90 7.02 14.89
C CYS A 208 -1.68 6.35 16.25
N THR A 209 -2.53 5.37 16.60
CA THR A 209 -2.28 4.43 17.70
C THR A 209 -1.69 3.15 17.13
N LEU A 210 -0.64 2.63 17.75
CA LEU A 210 -0.01 1.37 17.32
C LEU A 210 -0.01 0.37 18.45
N MET A 211 -0.23 -0.88 18.08
CA MET A 211 -0.18 -2.04 18.95
C MET A 211 0.76 -3.08 18.36
N SER A 212 1.61 -3.66 19.21
CA SER A 212 2.52 -4.74 18.86
C SER A 212 3.34 -4.40 17.60
N SER A 213 3.77 -3.14 17.47
CA SER A 213 4.47 -2.63 16.28
C SER A 213 5.88 -2.17 16.65
N ASN A 214 6.77 -2.08 15.67
CA ASN A 214 8.10 -1.53 15.85
C ASN A 214 8.20 -0.14 15.22
N ILE A 215 8.68 0.84 15.98
CA ILE A 215 8.75 2.24 15.56
C ILE A 215 10.12 2.81 15.93
N GLN A 216 10.79 3.49 15.01
CA GLN A 216 12.11 4.09 15.24
C GLN A 216 12.16 5.15 16.36
N THR A 217 11.02 5.75 16.69
CA THR A 217 10.97 6.79 17.71
C THR A 217 10.45 6.24 19.03
N SER A 218 10.97 6.79 20.14
CA SER A 218 10.53 6.53 21.52
C SER A 218 9.10 7.00 21.83
N THR A 219 8.23 7.08 20.82
CA THR A 219 6.81 7.45 20.96
C THR A 219 6.15 6.44 21.89
N PRO A 220 5.70 6.86 23.09
CA PRO A 220 5.24 5.94 24.12
C PRO A 220 3.96 5.23 23.71
N GLY A 221 4.02 3.90 23.65
CA GLY A 221 2.87 2.99 23.59
C GLY A 221 3.27 1.67 24.23
N ALA A 222 2.42 1.11 25.08
CA ALA A 222 2.79 0.04 26.04
C ALA A 222 3.29 -1.28 25.41
N THR A 223 3.13 -1.49 24.10
CA THR A 223 3.56 -2.71 23.38
C THR A 223 4.41 -2.43 22.14
N ASN A 224 4.89 -1.20 21.95
CA ASN A 224 5.72 -0.88 20.79
C ASN A 224 7.19 -1.18 21.09
N HIS A 225 7.82 -1.93 20.19
CA HIS A 225 9.24 -2.19 20.26
C HIS A 225 9.98 -0.99 19.68
N GLY A 226 10.75 -0.27 20.51
CA GLY A 226 11.56 0.88 20.07
C GLY A 226 12.98 0.49 19.60
N ALA A 227 13.23 -0.81 19.45
CA ALA A 227 14.56 -1.34 19.25
C ALA A 227 14.73 -1.81 17.79
N ASP A 228 15.90 -1.56 17.20
CA ASP A 228 16.15 -1.74 15.77
C ASP A 228 15.81 -3.16 15.26
N CYS A 229 14.83 -3.28 14.35
CA CYS A 229 14.52 -4.55 13.67
C CYS A 229 15.70 -5.11 12.87
N SER A 230 16.82 -4.39 12.73
CA SER A 230 17.98 -4.79 11.94
C SER A 230 17.51 -5.17 10.53
N LEU A 231 16.83 -4.23 9.86
CA LEU A 231 16.40 -4.44 8.48
C LEU A 231 17.61 -4.41 7.55
N ASP A 232 17.68 -5.37 6.64
CA ASP A 232 18.63 -5.34 5.53
C ASP A 232 18.34 -4.11 4.66
N VAL A 233 19.34 -3.24 4.50
CA VAL A 233 19.18 -1.92 3.86
C VAL A 233 18.88 -2.00 2.36
N LEU A 234 19.12 -3.13 1.71
CA LEU A 234 18.89 -3.32 0.28
C LEU A 234 17.51 -3.94 0.00
N THR A 235 17.10 -4.87 0.85
CA THR A 235 15.91 -5.69 0.65
C THR A 235 14.75 -5.31 1.58
N PHE A 236 15.03 -4.54 2.63
CA PHE A 236 14.11 -4.21 3.72
C PHE A 236 13.53 -5.45 4.43
N LEU A 237 14.22 -6.58 4.32
CA LEU A 237 13.90 -7.81 5.03
C LEU A 237 14.46 -7.72 6.46
N PRO A 238 13.73 -8.17 7.49
CA PRO A 238 14.32 -8.33 8.81
C PRO A 238 15.39 -9.43 8.76
N LEU A 239 16.52 -9.22 9.45
CA LEU A 239 17.54 -10.25 9.61
C LEU A 239 17.04 -11.37 10.54
N ALA A 240 17.61 -12.58 10.44
CA ALA A 240 17.23 -13.70 11.31
C ALA A 240 17.39 -13.42 12.81
N SER A 241 18.31 -12.53 13.19
CA SER A 241 18.49 -12.06 14.57
C SER A 241 17.60 -10.88 14.95
N SER A 242 16.62 -10.54 14.10
CA SER A 242 15.74 -9.40 14.33
C SER A 242 14.88 -9.64 15.57
N GLN A 243 14.85 -8.65 16.45
CA GLN A 243 13.87 -8.58 17.54
C GLN A 243 12.43 -8.36 17.08
N CYS A 244 12.21 -8.24 15.77
CA CYS A 244 10.89 -8.18 15.16
C CYS A 244 10.38 -9.55 14.69
N ALA A 245 11.25 -10.57 14.74
CA ALA A 245 10.86 -11.96 14.56
C ALA A 245 10.07 -12.46 15.80
N ASP A 246 8.98 -13.19 15.57
CA ASP A 246 8.08 -13.75 16.58
C ASP A 246 7.57 -12.74 17.64
N ALA A 247 7.53 -11.46 17.29
CA ALA A 247 7.23 -10.38 18.23
C ALA A 247 5.85 -9.74 18.05
N GLY A 248 5.16 -10.02 16.93
CA GLY A 248 3.82 -9.50 16.65
C GLY A 248 2.71 -10.23 17.41
N ASP A 249 1.49 -9.73 17.27
CA ASP A 249 0.27 -10.34 17.80
C ASP A 249 -0.45 -11.15 16.71
N SER A 250 -0.41 -12.49 16.82
CA SER A 250 -1.06 -13.41 15.87
C SER A 250 -2.60 -13.33 15.89
N SER A 251 -3.19 -12.69 16.91
CA SER A 251 -4.64 -12.48 17.01
C SER A 251 -5.10 -11.14 16.42
N ALA A 252 -4.16 -10.29 15.99
CA ALA A 252 -4.47 -8.99 15.42
C ALA A 252 -5.35 -9.09 14.15
N PRO A 253 -6.25 -8.13 13.92
CA PRO A 253 -7.08 -8.12 12.72
C PRO A 253 -6.23 -7.97 11.46
N GLY A 254 -6.43 -8.85 10.48
CA GLY A 254 -5.81 -8.72 9.15
C GLY A 254 -4.42 -9.35 8.98
N VAL A 255 -3.92 -10.14 9.95
CA VAL A 255 -2.61 -10.85 9.83
C VAL A 255 -2.49 -11.64 8.51
N GLY A 256 -3.59 -12.24 8.04
CA GLY A 256 -3.62 -13.02 6.80
C GLY A 256 -2.88 -14.36 6.91
N ALA A 257 -2.98 -15.19 5.88
CA ALA A 257 -2.38 -16.54 5.90
C ALA A 257 -0.92 -16.56 5.44
N ILE A 258 -0.53 -15.64 4.53
CA ILE A 258 0.79 -15.59 3.92
C ILE A 258 1.33 -14.16 3.85
N ASP A 259 2.65 -14.03 3.99
CA ASP A 259 3.41 -12.77 3.94
C ASP A 259 3.64 -12.27 2.50
N LEU A 260 4.46 -11.23 2.34
CA LEU A 260 4.82 -10.67 1.04
C LEU A 260 5.70 -11.60 0.18
N SER A 261 6.42 -12.55 0.79
CA SER A 261 7.26 -13.54 0.10
C SER A 261 6.49 -14.80 -0.31
N GLY A 262 5.27 -14.99 0.21
CA GLY A 262 4.43 -16.16 0.01
C GLY A 262 4.57 -17.21 1.11
N ALA A 263 5.33 -16.93 2.17
CA ALA A 263 5.51 -17.81 3.31
C ALA A 263 4.35 -17.68 4.32
N ALA A 264 4.03 -18.73 5.07
CA ALA A 264 2.94 -18.70 6.05
C ALA A 264 3.21 -17.66 7.15
N ARG A 265 2.20 -16.91 7.62
CA ARG A 265 2.39 -15.82 8.62
C ARG A 265 2.68 -16.28 10.05
N VAL A 266 2.48 -17.54 10.38
CA VAL A 266 2.80 -18.04 11.72
C VAL A 266 3.70 -19.23 11.53
N GLN A 267 5.01 -19.01 11.67
CA GLN A 267 6.01 -20.05 11.49
C GLN A 267 6.75 -20.43 12.79
N GLY A 268 6.59 -19.61 13.83
CA GLY A 268 7.12 -19.83 15.17
C GLY A 268 6.03 -19.75 16.23
N ALA A 269 6.35 -19.07 17.34
CA ALA A 269 5.42 -18.89 18.44
C ALA A 269 4.37 -17.81 18.13
N LYS A 270 4.74 -16.81 17.32
CA LYS A 270 3.89 -15.67 16.96
C LYS A 270 4.11 -15.30 15.49
N VAL A 271 3.44 -14.24 15.06
CA VAL A 271 3.65 -13.61 13.75
C VAL A 271 4.83 -12.63 13.87
N ASP A 272 5.61 -12.48 12.81
CA ASP A 272 6.62 -11.42 12.75
C ASP A 272 5.97 -10.04 12.60
N MET A 273 6.63 -8.99 13.05
CA MET A 273 6.21 -7.63 12.68
C MET A 273 6.60 -7.32 11.23
N GLY A 274 5.80 -6.50 10.56
CA GLY A 274 6.03 -6.06 9.19
C GLY A 274 5.56 -7.05 8.13
N ALA A 275 6.01 -6.84 6.90
CA ALA A 275 5.49 -7.49 5.69
C ALA A 275 6.01 -8.91 5.43
N PHE A 276 7.05 -9.34 6.15
CA PHE A 276 7.77 -10.58 5.92
C PHE A 276 7.77 -11.44 7.18
N GLU A 277 7.91 -12.75 6.99
CA GLU A 277 8.28 -13.71 8.04
C GLU A 277 9.71 -14.16 7.81
N VAL A 278 10.50 -14.20 8.88
CA VAL A 278 11.91 -14.60 8.87
C VAL A 278 12.07 -15.98 9.49
N LYS A 279 12.99 -16.76 8.93
CA LYS A 279 13.41 -18.07 9.44
C LYS A 279 14.93 -18.16 9.47
#